data_AF-A0A815XRH0-F1
#
_entry.id   AF-A0A815XRH0-F1
#
_cell.length_a   1.000
_cell.length_b   1.000
_cell.length_c   1.000
_cell.angle_alpha   90.00
_cell.angle_beta   90.00
_cell.angle_gamma   90.00
#
_symmetry.space_group_name_H-M   'P 1'
#
loop_
_entity.id
_entity.type
_entity.pdbx_description
1 polymer ?
#
loop_
_entity_poly.entity_id
_entity_poly.type
_entity_poly.pdbx_seq_one_letter_code
_entity_poly.pdbx_strand_id
1 'polypeptide(L)'
;MIFTSELYEKVISAILCSFNSTTTNNEKQNAFKYLEDLKENHSMICLTISFELLKQTHNQPILHHYSLHLMESIIKHKWNILKNDDRNLVKKQLFSIIKSTYLNQIFAEPAHIRNSLAKCLVELIKRDCFEKVNTTLDEIVNMIQEINQIQ
;
A
#
# COMPACT_ATOMS: atom_id res chain seq x y z
N MET A 1 16.55 9.06 -4.25
CA MET A 1 16.66 7.66 -3.79
C MET A 1 15.97 6.76 -4.81
N ILE A 2 16.46 5.56 -5.06
CA ILE A 2 15.88 4.60 -6.03
C ILE A 2 15.53 3.31 -5.26
N PHE A 3 14.49 2.61 -5.69
CA PHE A 3 14.14 1.30 -5.15
C PHE A 3 15.23 0.28 -5.48
N THR A 4 15.78 -0.38 -4.45
CA THR A 4 16.80 -1.44 -4.58
C THR A 4 16.46 -2.60 -3.64
N SER A 5 16.99 -3.79 -3.92
CA SER A 5 16.82 -4.96 -3.05
C SER A 5 17.34 -4.70 -1.63
N GLU A 6 18.50 -4.05 -1.50
CA GLU A 6 19.06 -3.67 -0.20
C GLU A 6 18.13 -2.73 0.59
N LEU A 7 17.52 -1.74 -0.10
CA LEU A 7 16.57 -0.84 0.53
C LEU A 7 15.31 -1.59 0.98
N TYR A 8 14.82 -2.51 0.16
CA TYR A 8 13.65 -3.33 0.46
C TYR A 8 13.86 -4.15 1.74
N GLU A 9 14.98 -4.86 1.83
CA GLU A 9 15.35 -5.64 3.03
C GLU A 9 15.54 -4.76 4.27
N LYS A 10 16.16 -3.59 4.10
CA LYS A 10 16.34 -2.64 5.21
C LYS A 10 15.01 -2.12 5.75
N VAL A 11 14.04 -1.86 4.87
CA VAL A 11 12.69 -1.43 5.28
C VAL A 11 11.94 -2.56 5.98
N ILE A 12 12.02 -3.79 5.48
CA ILE A 12 11.45 -4.97 6.17
C ILE A 12 12.02 -5.09 7.58
N SER A 13 13.35 -5.06 7.70
CA SER A 13 14.04 -5.16 8.98
C SER A 13 13.61 -4.05 9.95
N ALA A 14 13.49 -2.81 9.47
CA ALA A 14 13.00 -1.69 10.27
C ALA A 14 11.55 -1.89 10.75
N ILE A 15 10.65 -2.34 9.86
CA ILE A 15 9.25 -2.64 10.23
C ILE A 15 9.22 -3.72 11.31
N LEU A 16 9.90 -4.85 11.09
CA LEU A 16 9.92 -5.94 12.05
C LEU A 16 10.53 -5.52 13.39
N CYS A 17 11.60 -4.71 13.37
CA CYS A 17 12.21 -4.15 14.58
C CYS A 17 11.23 -3.29 15.39
N SER A 18 10.44 -2.45 14.72
CA SER A 18 9.43 -1.59 15.34
C SER A 18 8.33 -2.35 16.08
N PHE A 19 7.96 -3.54 15.60
CA PHE A 19 6.87 -4.36 16.17
C PHE A 19 7.34 -5.55 17.00
N ASN A 20 8.64 -5.83 17.07
CA ASN A 20 9.18 -6.92 17.88
C ASN A 20 9.14 -6.57 19.37
N SER A 21 8.69 -7.50 20.22
CA SER A 21 8.67 -7.32 21.68
C SER A 21 10.05 -7.41 22.32
N THR A 22 11.03 -8.04 21.66
CA THR A 22 12.38 -8.26 22.19
C THR A 22 13.39 -7.17 21.83
N THR A 23 13.05 -6.26 20.92
CA THR A 23 13.94 -5.16 20.53
C THR A 23 13.93 -4.05 21.58
N THR A 24 15.09 -3.42 21.78
CA THR A 24 15.23 -2.35 22.76
C THR A 24 14.45 -1.10 22.33
N ASN A 25 14.09 -0.25 23.30
CA ASN A 25 13.39 1.01 23.00
C ASN A 25 14.20 1.92 22.06
N ASN A 26 15.52 1.93 22.19
CA ASN A 26 16.40 2.73 21.34
C ASN A 26 16.39 2.22 19.88
N GLU A 27 16.46 0.90 19.68
CA GLU A 27 16.38 0.30 18.35
C GLU A 27 15.03 0.58 17.68
N LYS A 28 13.92 0.43 18.44
CA LYS A 28 12.58 0.78 17.95
C LYS A 28 12.49 2.25 17.54
N GLN A 29 13.01 3.16 18.37
CA GLN A 29 12.99 4.59 18.08
C GLN A 29 13.78 4.92 16.81
N ASN A 30 14.93 4.28 16.61
CA ASN A 30 15.73 4.43 15.40
C ASN A 30 15.00 3.88 14.15
N ALA A 31 14.36 2.72 14.27
CA ALA A 31 13.56 2.14 13.20
C ALA A 31 12.37 3.04 12.83
N PHE A 32 11.61 3.53 13.80
CA PHE A 32 10.51 4.47 13.56
C PHE A 32 10.98 5.77 12.92
N LYS A 33 12.07 6.35 13.42
CA LYS A 33 12.64 7.57 12.83
C LYS A 33 13.03 7.38 11.37
N TYR A 34 13.63 6.23 11.05
CA TYR A 34 13.99 5.88 9.68
C TYR A 34 12.75 5.72 8.77
N LEU A 35 11.73 5.00 9.24
CA LEU A 35 10.49 4.79 8.49
C LEU A 35 9.70 6.10 8.26
N GLU A 36 9.65 6.97 9.28
CA GLU A 36 9.01 8.28 9.17
C GLU A 36 9.76 9.21 8.21
N ASP A 37 11.10 9.24 8.26
CA ASP A 37 11.91 10.02 7.31
C ASP A 37 11.71 9.54 5.86
N LEU A 38 11.66 8.22 5.65
CA LEU A 38 11.39 7.63 4.33
C LEU A 38 9.98 7.99 3.84
N LYS A 39 8.95 7.89 4.70
CA LYS A 39 7.58 8.31 4.38
C LYS A 39 7.52 9.79 4.04
N GLU A 40 8.29 10.61 4.76
CA GLU A 40 8.26 12.06 4.59
C GLU A 40 8.89 12.48 3.26
N ASN A 41 10.09 11.99 2.99
CA ASN A 41 10.91 12.43 1.86
C ASN A 41 10.73 11.60 0.58
N HIS A 42 10.23 10.36 0.70
CA HIS A 42 10.27 9.36 -0.37
C HIS A 42 8.97 8.55 -0.50
N SER A 43 7.82 9.23 -0.55
CA SER A 43 6.49 8.57 -0.54
C SER A 43 6.25 7.57 -1.68
N MET A 44 6.74 7.81 -2.91
CA MET A 44 6.59 6.81 -4.00
C MET A 44 7.42 5.55 -3.78
N ILE A 45 8.57 5.67 -3.11
CA ILE A 45 9.37 4.49 -2.74
C ILE A 45 8.63 3.69 -1.68
N CYS A 46 8.06 4.36 -0.68
CA CYS A 46 7.22 3.72 0.34
C CYS A 46 6.02 2.98 -0.27
N LEU A 47 5.34 3.58 -1.25
CA LEU A 47 4.25 2.94 -1.97
C LEU A 47 4.73 1.72 -2.77
N THR A 48 5.85 1.86 -3.51
CA THR A 48 6.45 0.74 -4.27
C THR A 48 6.78 -0.45 -3.37
N ILE A 49 7.43 -0.20 -2.23
CA ILE A 49 7.75 -1.24 -1.24
C ILE A 49 6.47 -1.86 -0.68
N SER A 50 5.46 -1.05 -0.37
CA SER A 50 4.18 -1.54 0.17
C SER A 50 3.46 -2.44 -0.82
N PHE A 51 3.43 -2.07 -2.10
CA PHE A 51 2.87 -2.90 -3.16
C PHE A 51 3.63 -4.21 -3.33
N GLU A 52 4.96 -4.19 -3.22
CA GLU A 52 5.76 -5.42 -3.32
C GLU A 52 5.53 -6.35 -2.12
N LEU A 53 5.47 -5.80 -0.90
CA LEU A 53 5.15 -6.57 0.31
C LEU A 53 3.79 -7.28 0.21
N LEU A 54 2.79 -6.62 -0.36
CA LEU A 54 1.44 -7.16 -0.53
C LEU A 54 1.33 -8.25 -1.60
N LYS A 55 2.24 -8.29 -2.59
CA LYS A 55 2.25 -9.38 -3.59
C LYS A 55 2.79 -10.69 -3.03
N GLN A 56 3.64 -10.61 -2.01
CA GLN A 56 4.30 -11.76 -1.41
C GLN A 56 3.36 -12.43 -0.41
N THR A 57 2.86 -13.62 -0.76
CA THR A 57 1.89 -14.39 0.03
C THR A 57 2.49 -15.04 1.28
N HIS A 58 3.82 -15.22 1.32
CA HIS A 58 4.54 -15.85 2.43
C HIS A 58 5.02 -14.85 3.49
N ASN A 59 4.71 -13.56 3.32
CA ASN A 59 5.12 -12.53 4.26
C ASN A 59 4.33 -12.61 5.57
N GLN A 60 4.94 -12.09 6.64
CA GLN A 60 4.27 -12.00 7.93
C GLN A 60 3.07 -11.02 7.85
N PRO A 61 1.91 -11.34 8.46
CA PRO A 61 0.72 -10.47 8.41
C PRO A 61 0.96 -9.03 8.88
N ILE A 62 1.93 -8.83 9.78
CA ILE A 62 2.33 -7.50 10.25
C ILE A 62 2.87 -6.61 9.11
N LEU A 63 3.57 -7.19 8.13
CA LEU A 63 4.11 -6.47 6.98
C LEU A 63 2.96 -5.97 6.10
N HIS A 64 1.99 -6.83 5.79
CA HIS A 64 0.80 -6.44 5.01
C HIS A 64 -0.02 -5.37 5.72
N HIS A 65 -0.25 -5.54 7.02
CA HIS A 65 -0.97 -4.55 7.82
C HIS A 65 -0.26 -3.19 7.80
N TYR A 66 1.06 -3.18 8.03
CA TYR A 66 1.86 -1.95 7.97
C TYR A 66 1.83 -1.32 6.57
N SER A 67 2.00 -2.12 5.50
CA SER A 67 1.95 -1.65 4.12
C SER A 67 0.63 -0.97 3.78
N LEU A 68 -0.50 -1.59 4.13
CA LEU A 68 -1.82 -1.00 3.88
C LEU A 68 -2.03 0.29 4.70
N HIS A 69 -1.60 0.30 5.96
CA HIS A 69 -1.68 1.51 6.77
C HIS A 69 -0.82 2.66 6.21
N LEU A 70 0.39 2.35 5.74
CA LEU A 70 1.28 3.31 5.10
C LEU A 70 0.68 3.85 3.80
N MET A 71 0.14 2.96 2.96
CA MET A 71 -0.55 3.34 1.73
C MET A 71 -1.74 4.26 2.01
N GLU A 72 -2.61 3.89 2.96
CA GLU A 72 -3.74 4.71 3.40
C GLU A 72 -3.26 6.11 3.81
N SER A 73 -2.22 6.19 4.66
CA SER A 73 -1.68 7.47 5.12
C SER A 73 -1.13 8.32 3.97
N ILE A 74 -0.41 7.72 3.01
CA ILE A 74 0.16 8.45 1.88
C ILE A 74 -0.95 8.96 0.95
N ILE A 75 -1.93 8.11 0.61
CA ILE A 75 -3.10 8.52 -0.20
C ILE A 75 -3.88 9.63 0.53
N LYS A 76 -4.09 9.49 1.84
CA LYS A 76 -4.87 10.47 2.59
C LYS A 76 -4.18 11.83 2.68
N HIS A 77 -2.88 11.87 2.94
CA HIS A 77 -2.17 13.10 3.32
C HIS A 77 -1.25 13.66 2.23
N LYS A 78 -0.80 12.84 1.28
CA LYS A 78 0.21 13.23 0.28
C LYS A 78 -0.24 13.10 -1.16
N TRP A 79 -1.50 12.69 -1.42
CA TRP A 79 -2.03 12.53 -2.78
C TRP A 79 -1.79 13.74 -3.68
N ASN A 80 -2.09 14.94 -3.21
CA ASN A 80 -1.95 16.16 -4.01
C ASN A 80 -0.49 16.56 -4.28
N ILE A 81 0.47 15.96 -3.58
CA ILE A 81 1.91 16.19 -3.78
C ILE A 81 2.46 15.21 -4.84
N LEU A 82 1.78 14.07 -5.05
CA LEU A 82 2.16 13.10 -6.08
C LEU A 82 1.89 13.65 -7.48
N LYS A 83 2.76 13.30 -8.43
CA LYS A 83 2.56 13.64 -9.84
C LYS A 83 1.40 12.83 -10.43
N ASN A 84 0.78 13.33 -11.50
CA ASN A 84 -0.32 12.62 -12.17
C ASN A 84 0.05 11.18 -12.55
N ASP A 85 1.24 10.95 -13.10
CA ASP A 85 1.69 9.61 -13.50
C ASP A 85 1.87 8.69 -12.29
N ASP A 86 2.40 9.22 -11.18
CA ASP A 86 2.54 8.50 -9.92
C ASP A 86 1.17 8.10 -9.36
N ARG A 87 0.20 9.03 -9.40
CA ARG A 87 -1.18 8.78 -8.97
C ARG A 87 -1.84 7.69 -9.80
N ASN A 88 -1.70 7.75 -11.12
CA ASN A 88 -2.21 6.72 -12.03
C ASN A 88 -1.55 5.35 -11.78
N LEU A 89 -0.24 5.32 -11.50
CA LEU A 89 0.45 4.10 -11.14
C LEU A 89 -0.11 3.50 -9.85
N VAL A 90 -0.34 4.31 -8.82
CA VAL A 90 -0.93 3.88 -7.54
C VAL A 90 -2.32 3.30 -7.75
N LYS A 91 -3.19 3.96 -8.55
CA LYS A 91 -4.51 3.43 -8.91
C LYS A 91 -4.41 2.06 -9.55
N LYS A 92 -3.60 1.94 -10.60
CA LYS A 92 -3.40 0.70 -11.35
C LYS A 92 -2.88 -0.44 -10.47
N GLN A 93 -1.92 -0.16 -9.59
CA GLN A 93 -1.36 -1.16 -8.69
C GLN A 93 -2.35 -1.58 -7.60
N LEU A 94 -3.12 -0.64 -7.04
CA LEU A 94 -4.16 -0.96 -6.05
C LEU A 94 -5.27 -1.84 -6.66
N PHE A 95 -5.72 -1.52 -7.86
CA PHE A 95 -6.71 -2.32 -8.58
C PHE A 95 -6.18 -3.71 -8.95
N SER A 96 -4.91 -3.81 -9.34
CA SER A 96 -4.26 -5.10 -9.56
C SER A 96 -4.27 -5.98 -8.30
N ILE A 97 -3.99 -5.40 -7.11
CA ILE A 97 -4.07 -6.12 -5.83
C ILE A 97 -5.50 -6.54 -5.50
N ILE A 98 -6.49 -5.66 -5.72
CA ILE A 98 -7.89 -6.00 -5.46
C ILE A 98 -8.35 -7.15 -6.37
N LYS A 99 -8.01 -7.08 -7.66
CA LYS A 99 -8.32 -8.12 -8.65
C LYS A 99 -7.64 -9.43 -8.31
N SER A 100 -6.35 -9.42 -7.95
CA SER A 100 -5.64 -10.64 -7.54
C SER A 100 -6.21 -11.22 -6.25
N THR A 101 -6.58 -10.36 -5.30
CA THR A 101 -7.18 -10.78 -4.02
C THR A 101 -8.51 -11.50 -4.25
N TYR A 102 -9.31 -10.98 -5.19
CA TYR A 102 -10.61 -11.54 -5.55
C TYR A 102 -10.50 -12.84 -6.37
N LEU A 103 -9.69 -12.85 -7.44
CA LEU A 103 -9.60 -13.97 -8.38
C LEU A 103 -8.87 -15.19 -7.79
N ASN A 104 -7.81 -14.98 -7.01
CA ASN A 104 -7.00 -16.08 -6.49
C ASN A 104 -7.58 -16.69 -5.21
N GLN A 105 -8.80 -16.33 -4.81
CA GLN A 105 -9.38 -16.66 -3.50
C GLN A 105 -8.42 -16.33 -2.33
N ILE A 106 -7.57 -15.30 -2.49
CA ILE A 106 -6.69 -14.76 -1.44
C ILE A 106 -7.51 -14.14 -0.30
N PHE A 107 -8.84 -14.22 -0.35
CA PHE A 107 -9.73 -14.11 0.80
C PHE A 107 -9.51 -15.14 1.93
N ALA A 108 -8.43 -15.94 1.91
CA ALA A 108 -7.86 -16.56 3.10
C ALA A 108 -7.20 -15.54 4.06
N GLU A 109 -6.98 -14.30 3.61
CA GLU A 109 -6.47 -13.21 4.44
C GLU A 109 -7.49 -12.82 5.54
N PRO A 110 -7.04 -12.56 6.78
CA PRO A 110 -7.91 -12.10 7.86
C PRO A 110 -8.80 -10.91 7.48
N ALA A 111 -10.02 -10.87 8.03
CA ALA A 111 -10.99 -9.79 7.77
C ALA A 111 -10.43 -8.38 7.99
N HIS A 112 -9.47 -8.20 8.91
CA HIS A 112 -8.82 -6.92 9.16
C HIS A 112 -7.99 -6.42 7.97
N ILE A 113 -7.34 -7.30 7.21
CA ILE A 113 -6.56 -6.93 6.02
C ILE A 113 -7.49 -6.43 4.91
N ARG A 114 -8.62 -7.11 4.69
CA ARG A 114 -9.65 -6.66 3.74
C ARG A 114 -10.20 -5.28 4.09
N ASN A 115 -10.47 -5.06 5.37
CA ASN A 115 -10.94 -3.76 5.85
C ASN A 115 -9.90 -2.66 5.60
N SER A 116 -8.61 -2.94 5.80
CA SER A 116 -7.52 -2.00 5.51
C SER A 116 -7.40 -1.72 4.00
N LEU A 117 -7.52 -2.74 3.14
CA LEU A 117 -7.53 -2.55 1.69
C LEU A 117 -8.73 -1.71 1.22
N ALA A 118 -9.92 -1.96 1.79
CA ALA A 118 -11.11 -1.16 1.51
C ALA A 118 -10.93 0.31 1.93
N LYS A 119 -10.25 0.58 3.07
CA LYS A 119 -9.92 1.95 3.47
C LYS A 119 -9.01 2.64 2.45
N CYS A 120 -7.98 1.97 1.94
CA CYS A 120 -7.14 2.50 0.87
C CYS A 120 -7.96 2.88 -0.37
N LEU A 121 -8.87 2.00 -0.80
CA LEU A 121 -9.75 2.27 -1.94
C LEU A 121 -10.68 3.46 -1.69
N VAL A 122 -11.27 3.55 -0.50
CA VAL A 122 -12.15 4.66 -0.12
C VAL A 122 -11.38 5.98 -0.07
N GLU A 123 -10.18 6.01 0.49
CA GLU A 123 -9.34 7.21 0.49
C GLU A 123 -8.93 7.61 -0.94
N LEU A 124 -8.64 6.64 -1.81
CA LEU A 124 -8.36 6.90 -3.22
C LEU A 124 -9.55 7.57 -3.90
N ILE A 125 -10.75 7.00 -3.76
CA ILE A 125 -11.98 7.55 -4.34
C ILE A 125 -12.21 8.98 -3.83
N LYS A 126 -12.12 9.22 -2.52
CA LYS A 126 -12.31 10.57 -1.94
C LYS A 126 -11.34 11.61 -2.49
N ARG A 127 -10.17 11.19 -2.97
CA ARG A 127 -9.12 12.09 -3.46
C ARG A 127 -9.21 12.31 -4.96
N ASP A 128 -9.46 11.26 -5.73
CA ASP A 128 -9.65 11.38 -7.18
C ASP A 128 -11.03 11.98 -7.52
N CYS A 129 -12.06 11.81 -6.66
CA CYS A 129 -13.45 12.04 -7.07
C CYS A 129 -13.78 13.48 -7.51
N PHE A 130 -13.04 14.46 -6.98
CA PHE A 130 -13.24 15.88 -7.28
C PHE A 130 -12.25 16.42 -8.32
N GLU A 131 -11.37 15.59 -8.86
CA GLU A 131 -10.44 16.01 -9.91
C GLU A 131 -11.13 16.08 -11.27
N LYS A 132 -10.81 17.09 -12.08
CA LYS A 132 -11.44 17.30 -13.40
C LYS A 132 -11.25 16.13 -14.37
N VAL A 133 -10.23 15.29 -14.14
CA VAL A 133 -9.88 14.11 -14.96
C VAL A 133 -10.17 12.82 -14.19
N ASN A 134 -11.07 12.87 -13.20
CA ASN A 134 -11.41 11.71 -12.38
C ASN A 134 -11.94 10.56 -13.24
N THR A 135 -11.20 9.46 -13.24
CA THR A 135 -11.58 8.20 -13.90
C THR A 135 -11.69 7.06 -12.90
N THR A 136 -11.43 7.28 -11.60
CA THR A 136 -11.36 6.20 -10.60
C THR A 136 -12.67 5.41 -10.50
N LEU A 137 -13.82 6.09 -10.51
CA LEU A 137 -15.11 5.40 -10.45
C LEU A 137 -15.37 4.54 -11.69
N ASP A 138 -15.11 5.09 -12.87
CA ASP A 138 -15.25 4.36 -14.14
C ASP A 138 -14.29 3.18 -14.20
N GLU A 139 -13.04 3.35 -13.77
CA GLU A 139 -12.03 2.29 -13.68
C GLU A 139 -12.44 1.17 -12.71
N ILE A 140 -13.07 1.51 -11.57
CA ILE A 140 -13.61 0.52 -10.64
C ILE A 140 -14.76 -0.26 -11.27
N VAL A 141 -15.69 0.42 -11.93
CA VAL A 141 -16.81 -0.23 -12.63
C VAL A 141 -16.29 -1.19 -13.69
N ASN A 142 -15.35 -0.74 -14.51
CA ASN A 142 -14.72 -1.55 -15.55
C ASN A 142 -14.00 -2.77 -14.95
N MET A 143 -13.23 -2.59 -13.87
CA MET A 143 -12.55 -3.68 -13.18
C MET A 143 -13.55 -4.73 -12.66
N ILE A 144 -14.67 -4.32 -12.05
CA ILE A 144 -15.69 -5.24 -11.54
C ILE A 144 -16.35 -6.01 -12.69
N GLN A 145 -16.65 -5.34 -13.81
CA GLN A 145 -17.20 -5.98 -14.99
C GLN A 145 -16.24 -7.02 -15.58
N GLU A 146 -14.95 -6.70 -15.70
CA GLU A 146 -13.92 -7.63 -16.14
C GLU A 146 -13.82 -8.85 -15.22
N ILE A 147 -13.88 -8.64 -13.90
CA ILE A 147 -13.82 -9.73 -12.92
C ILE A 147 -15.01 -10.69 -13.09
N ASN A 148 -16.22 -10.15 -13.29
CA ASN A 148 -17.43 -10.96 -13.46
C ASN A 148 -17.46 -11.74 -14.79
N GLN A 149 -16.72 -11.29 -15.82
CA GLN A 149 -16.60 -12.02 -17.09
C GLN A 149 -15.63 -13.20 -17.02
N ILE A 150 -14.76 -13.25 -15.99
CA ILE A 150 -13.74 -14.29 -15.81
C ILE A 150 -14.26 -15.46 -14.94
N GLN A 151 -15.42 -15.27 -14.26
CA GLN A 151 -16.10 -16.31 -13.46
C GLN A 151 -17.07 -17.13 -14.31
#